data_AF-A0A0F9HNV7-F1
#
_entry.id   AF-A0A0F9HNV7-F1
#
_cell.length_a   1.000
_cell.length_b   1.000
_cell.length_c   1.000
_cell.angle_alpha   90.00
_cell.angle_beta   90.00
_cell.angle_gamma   90.00
#
_symmetry.space_group_name_H-M   'P 1'
#
loop_
_entity.id
_entity.type
_entity.pdbx_description
1 polymer ?
#
loop_
_entity_poly.entity_id
_entity_poly.type
_entity_poly.pdbx_seq_one_letter_code
_entity_poly.pdbx_strand_id
1 'polypeptide(L)'
;MSDAQDQGDQAFRRAEPRGRWAEMTYGGALSFLRRSYSRDAAAADVVVSGVPFDTSVTNRPGCRFGPQAIRAASTQLAELAAFPFGFDPFQTLSVI
;
A
#
# COMPACT_ATOMS: atom_id res chain seq x y z
N MET A 1 -13.89 -20.64 -2.82
CA MET A 1 -14.08 -19.97 -4.12
C MET A 1 -14.29 -18.51 -3.74
N SER A 2 -13.27 -17.65 -3.84
CA SER A 2 -13.42 -16.24 -3.45
C SER A 2 -14.45 -15.59 -4.37
N ASP A 3 -15.46 -14.95 -3.80
CA ASP A 3 -16.51 -14.29 -4.58
C ASP A 3 -15.89 -13.24 -5.51
N ALA A 4 -16.45 -13.10 -6.71
CA ALA A 4 -16.02 -12.10 -7.69
C ALA A 4 -16.09 -10.65 -7.16
N GLN A 5 -16.73 -10.43 -6.00
CA GLN A 5 -16.83 -9.16 -5.31
C GLN A 5 -15.53 -8.73 -4.60
N ASP A 6 -14.64 -9.67 -4.25
CA ASP A 6 -13.40 -9.43 -3.48
C ASP A 6 -12.17 -9.18 -4.38
N GLN A 7 -12.33 -8.37 -5.42
CA GLN A 7 -11.25 -8.04 -6.36
C GLN A 7 -11.29 -6.57 -6.75
N GLY A 8 -10.12 -5.95 -6.86
CA GLY A 8 -9.98 -4.59 -7.36
C GLY A 8 -10.25 -3.48 -6.33
N ASP A 9 -9.43 -2.44 -6.33
CA ASP A 9 -9.58 -1.23 -5.50
C ASP A 9 -9.71 -1.50 -3.99
N GLN A 10 -9.01 -2.53 -3.49
CA GLN A 10 -9.11 -2.96 -2.10
C GLN A 10 -8.76 -1.86 -1.10
N ALA A 11 -7.88 -0.92 -1.49
CA ALA A 11 -7.47 0.19 -0.65
C ALA A 11 -8.64 1.08 -0.20
N PHE A 12 -9.75 1.06 -0.95
CA PHE A 12 -10.98 1.79 -0.61
C PHE A 12 -12.14 0.88 -0.22
N ARG A 13 -12.18 -0.33 -0.78
CA ARG A 13 -13.35 -1.22 -0.70
C ARG A 13 -13.29 -2.22 0.44
N ARG A 14 -12.09 -2.53 0.93
CA ARG A 14 -11.90 -3.59 1.92
C ARG A 14 -12.14 -3.05 3.32
N ALA A 15 -13.12 -3.62 4.01
CA ALA A 15 -13.51 -3.18 5.35
C ALA A 15 -12.44 -3.48 6.42
N GLU A 16 -11.76 -4.62 6.29
CA GLU A 16 -10.74 -5.05 7.25
C GLU A 16 -9.31 -4.69 6.81
N PRO A 17 -8.48 -4.13 7.71
CA PRO A 17 -7.13 -3.69 7.39
C PRO A 17 -6.07 -4.82 7.38
N ARG A 18 -6.43 -6.07 7.70
CA ARG A 18 -5.57 -7.26 7.60
C ARG A 18 -5.94 -8.12 6.41
N GLY A 19 -4.98 -8.70 5.72
CA GLY A 19 -5.10 -9.52 4.50
C GLY A 19 -4.98 -8.65 3.24
N ARG A 20 -5.13 -9.26 2.07
CA ARG A 20 -5.19 -8.53 0.80
C ARG A 20 -6.05 -9.26 -0.23
N TRP A 21 -6.66 -8.49 -1.14
CA TRP A 21 -7.30 -9.00 -2.35
C TRP A 21 -6.33 -9.05 -3.52
N ALA A 22 -6.65 -9.85 -4.52
CA ALA A 22 -5.97 -9.81 -5.80
C ALA A 22 -6.29 -8.49 -6.54
N GLU A 23 -5.28 -7.91 -7.16
CA GLU A 23 -5.36 -6.66 -7.91
C GLU A 23 -4.68 -6.84 -9.26
N MET A 24 -5.24 -6.24 -10.31
CA MET A 24 -4.49 -6.11 -11.56
C MET A 24 -3.32 -5.15 -11.32
N THR A 25 -2.08 -5.62 -11.53
CA THR A 25 -0.86 -4.88 -11.19
C THR A 25 -0.77 -3.51 -11.87
N TYR A 26 -1.38 -3.37 -13.06
CA TYR A 26 -1.46 -2.15 -13.87
C TYR A 26 -2.71 -1.29 -13.62
N GLY A 27 -3.60 -1.70 -12.72
CA GLY A 27 -4.83 -0.99 -12.38
C GLY A 27 -4.97 -0.76 -10.87
N GLY A 28 -6.19 -0.43 -10.45
CA GLY A 28 -6.57 -0.31 -9.04
C GLY A 28 -5.97 0.89 -8.30
N ALA A 29 -6.49 1.16 -7.11
CA ALA A 29 -6.06 2.21 -6.21
C ALA A 29 -4.58 2.12 -5.80
N LEU A 30 -3.85 3.25 -5.88
CA LEU A 30 -2.40 3.33 -5.61
C LEU A 30 -2.10 3.84 -4.18
N SER A 31 -2.53 3.08 -3.17
CA SER A 31 -1.93 3.17 -1.84
C SER A 31 -0.61 2.39 -1.79
N PHE A 32 0.15 2.52 -0.69
CA PHE A 32 1.36 1.73 -0.53
C PHE A 32 0.99 0.25 -0.41
N LEU A 33 1.55 -0.62 -1.25
CA LEU A 33 1.28 -2.07 -1.26
C LEU A 33 -0.22 -2.42 -1.25
N ARG A 34 -1.07 -1.57 -1.85
CA ARG A 34 -2.53 -1.72 -1.89
C ARG A 34 -3.22 -1.74 -0.52
N ARG A 35 -2.58 -1.19 0.53
CA ARG A 35 -3.17 -1.08 1.89
C ARG A 35 -4.35 -0.12 1.96
N SER A 36 -5.21 -0.28 2.96
CA SER A 36 -6.40 0.56 3.13
C SER A 36 -6.03 2.02 3.40
N TYR A 37 -6.63 2.95 2.66
CA TYR A 37 -6.52 4.37 3.01
C TYR A 37 -7.39 4.66 4.24
N SER A 38 -6.75 4.83 5.39
CA SER A 38 -7.43 5.19 6.64
C SER A 38 -6.63 6.23 7.43
N ARG A 39 -7.31 6.94 8.33
CA ARG A 39 -6.69 7.82 9.33
C ARG A 39 -6.83 7.29 10.75
N ASP A 40 -7.47 6.13 10.92
CA ASP A 40 -7.60 5.49 12.23
C ASP A 40 -6.30 4.73 12.59
N ALA A 41 -5.32 5.48 13.07
CA ALA A 41 -4.02 4.93 13.47
C ALA A 41 -4.10 4.00 14.69
N ALA A 42 -5.16 4.09 15.50
CA ALA A 42 -5.32 3.25 16.68
C ALA A 42 -5.65 1.78 16.31
N ALA A 43 -6.20 1.56 15.12
CA ALA A 43 -6.55 0.25 14.59
C ALA A 43 -5.43 -0.42 13.75
N ALA A 44 -4.25 0.21 13.65
CA ALA A 44 -3.16 -0.25 12.80
C ALA A 44 -1.94 -0.70 13.62
N ASP A 45 -1.31 -1.80 13.18
CA ASP A 45 -0.01 -2.25 13.70
C ASP A 45 1.11 -1.39 13.08
N VAL A 46 0.94 -0.98 11.83
CA VAL A 46 1.87 -0.12 11.08
C VAL A 46 1.11 0.93 10.29
N VAL A 47 1.61 2.17 10.32
CA VAL A 47 1.07 3.30 9.52
C VAL A 47 2.09 3.75 8.50
N VAL A 48 1.69 3.83 7.24
CA VAL A 48 2.53 4.32 6.14
C VAL A 48 2.11 5.75 5.76
N SER A 49 2.87 6.72 6.28
CA SER A 49 2.68 8.13 5.95
C SER A 49 3.80 8.66 5.05
N GLY A 50 3.45 9.62 4.19
CA GLY A 50 4.41 10.30 3.33
C GLY A 50 4.58 11.76 3.76
N VAL A 51 5.81 12.24 3.85
CA VAL A 51 6.13 13.66 4.11
C VAL A 51 6.72 14.26 2.82
N PRO A 52 5.91 14.89 1.96
CA PRO A 52 6.37 15.41 0.66
C PRO A 52 7.06 16.77 0.81
N PHE A 53 8.31 16.77 1.25
CA PHE A 53 9.09 18.00 1.51
C PHE A 53 10.46 17.97 0.82
N ASP A 54 10.84 19.07 0.18
CA ASP A 54 12.15 19.22 -0.46
C ASP A 54 12.73 20.65 -0.41
N THR A 55 12.18 21.55 0.42
CA THR A 55 12.68 22.95 0.51
C THR A 55 14.08 23.05 1.11
N SER A 56 14.59 21.99 1.75
CA SER A 56 15.93 21.94 2.36
C SER A 56 17.02 21.32 1.48
N VAL A 57 16.73 20.97 0.22
CA VAL A 57 17.73 20.38 -0.69
C VAL A 57 18.69 21.44 -1.25
N THR A 58 19.96 21.08 -1.45
CA THR A 58 21.02 22.01 -1.90
C THR A 58 21.39 21.87 -3.38
N ASN A 59 20.84 20.89 -4.09
CA ASN A 59 21.15 20.64 -5.51
C ASN A 59 19.86 20.36 -6.31
N ARG A 60 19.48 19.10 -6.49
CA ARG A 60 18.32 18.73 -7.33
C ARG A 60 17.04 18.58 -6.48
N PRO A 61 16.01 19.41 -6.69
CA PRO A 61 14.70 19.24 -6.05
C PRO A 61 13.90 18.09 -6.69
N GLY A 62 12.79 17.70 -6.05
CA GLY A 62 11.87 16.69 -6.57
C GLY A 62 11.50 15.59 -5.57
N CYS A 63 12.19 15.45 -4.43
CA CYS A 63 11.84 14.41 -3.45
C CYS A 63 10.46 14.62 -2.81
N ARG A 64 9.84 15.80 -2.95
CA ARG A 64 8.42 16.02 -2.61
C ARG A 64 7.46 15.09 -3.36
N PHE A 65 7.82 14.61 -4.55
CA PHE A 65 7.04 13.64 -5.33
C PHE A 65 7.33 12.18 -4.95
N GLY A 66 8.36 11.94 -4.14
CA GLY A 66 8.82 10.62 -3.71
C GLY A 66 7.71 9.75 -3.11
N PRO A 67 6.91 10.24 -2.14
CA PRO A 67 5.84 9.44 -1.55
C PRO A 67 4.80 8.94 -2.55
N GLN A 68 4.47 9.72 -3.59
CA GLN A 68 3.55 9.26 -4.65
C GLN A 68 4.24 8.24 -5.56
N ALA A 69 5.50 8.49 -5.94
CA ALA A 69 6.28 7.59 -6.77
C ALA A 69 6.48 6.21 -6.12
N ILE A 70 6.78 6.15 -4.81
CA ILE A 70 6.95 4.90 -4.06
C ILE A 70 5.64 4.11 -4.03
N ARG A 71 4.49 4.75 -3.81
CA ARG A 71 3.19 4.06 -3.85
C ARG A 71 2.93 3.43 -5.21
N ALA A 72 3.16 4.17 -6.29
CA ALA A 72 3.01 3.66 -7.66
C ALA A 72 3.99 2.52 -7.99
N ALA A 73 5.24 2.58 -7.51
CA ALA A 73 6.23 1.53 -7.73
C ALA A 73 5.95 0.24 -6.93
N SER A 74 5.16 0.34 -5.84
CA SER A 74 4.92 -0.78 -4.93
C SER A 74 3.94 -1.84 -5.45
N THR A 75 3.31 -1.64 -6.62
CA THR A 75 2.21 -2.49 -7.09
C THR A 75 2.62 -3.95 -7.32
N GLN A 76 3.80 -4.21 -7.90
CA GLN A 76 4.32 -5.57 -8.10
C GLN A 76 4.65 -6.28 -6.78
N LEU A 77 5.11 -5.53 -5.77
CA LEU A 77 5.42 -6.10 -4.45
C LEU A 77 4.15 -6.55 -3.71
N ALA A 78 2.98 -6.02 -4.07
CA ALA A 78 1.71 -6.42 -3.50
C ALA A 78 1.12 -7.70 -4.15
N GLU A 79 1.67 -8.15 -5.28
CA GLU A 79 1.11 -9.26 -6.06
C GLU A 79 1.45 -10.63 -5.46
N LEU A 80 2.70 -10.82 -5.05
CA LEU A 80 3.23 -12.10 -4.57
C LEU A 80 3.56 -12.07 -3.08
N ALA A 81 3.84 -13.24 -2.50
CA ALA A 81 4.35 -13.33 -1.14
C ALA A 81 5.72 -12.62 -1.04
N ALA A 82 6.03 -12.08 0.14
CA ALA A 82 7.26 -11.32 0.31
C ALA A 82 8.49 -12.24 0.20
N PHE A 83 9.34 -12.04 -0.80
CA PHE A 83 10.61 -12.76 -0.91
C PHE A 83 11.68 -12.11 0.00
N PRO A 84 12.58 -12.89 0.63
CA PRO A 84 12.71 -14.35 0.64
C PRO A 84 11.82 -15.06 1.67
N PHE A 85 10.99 -14.31 2.41
CA PHE A 85 10.25 -14.81 3.57
C PHE A 85 9.14 -15.82 3.25
N GLY A 86 8.55 -15.75 2.05
CA GLY A 86 7.58 -16.74 1.56
C GLY A 86 6.18 -16.66 2.19
N PHE A 87 5.86 -15.58 2.92
CA PHE A 87 4.52 -15.34 3.45
C PHE A 87 3.98 -13.96 3.08
N ASP A 88 2.66 -13.78 3.19
CA ASP A 88 2.02 -12.46 3.05
C ASP A 88 2.00 -11.75 4.42
N PRO A 89 2.77 -10.67 4.62
CA PRO A 89 2.85 -9.98 5.91
C PRO A 89 1.50 -9.39 6.34
N PHE A 90 0.58 -9.16 5.42
CA PHE A 90 -0.70 -8.56 5.74
C PHE A 90 -1.68 -9.56 6.35
N GLN A 91 -1.42 -10.87 6.27
CA GLN A 91 -2.20 -11.86 7.02
C GLN A 91 -2.07 -11.68 8.53
N THR A 92 -0.95 -11.13 9.01
CA THR A 92 -0.68 -10.91 10.44
C THR A 92 -0.72 -9.45 10.84
N LEU A 93 -0.25 -8.53 9.98
CA LEU A 93 -0.16 -7.10 10.29
C LEU A 93 -1.33 -6.30 9.68
N SER A 94 -1.98 -5.50 10.52
CA SER A 94 -2.88 -4.43 10.10
C SER A 94 -2.04 -3.23 9.65
N VAL A 95 -2.10 -2.90 8.36
CA VAL A 95 -1.32 -1.79 7.77
C VAL A 95 -2.24 -0.85 7.02
N ILE A 96 -2.12 0.45 7.32
CA ILE A 96 -2.88 1.56 6.70
C ILE A 96 -1.96 2.65 6.16
#